data_AF-A0A4Y2K156-F1
#
_entry.id   AF-A0A4Y2K156-F1
#
_cell.length_a   1.000
_cell.length_b   1.000
_cell.length_c   1.000
_cell.angle_alpha   90.00
_cell.angle_beta   90.00
_cell.angle_gamma   90.00
#
_symmetry.space_group_name_H-M   'P 1'
#
loop_
_entity.id
_entity.type
_entity.pdbx_description
1 polymer ?
#
loop_
_entity_poly.entity_id
_entity_poly.type
_entity_poly.pdbx_seq_one_letter_code
_entity_poly.pdbx_strand_id
1 'polypeptide(L)'
;ILLTPSQSHRYLHSSVILNGMMLVFGGNTHNGTSYSNGGQCFSADFQAYDIACDTWHIMNFPSIHNQNIARFGHSAVVYNGSMYVFGGFNGQMLNDIQKLTPGSCEKNANSAACEKAAPGIKCVWNFEKKICQPFSVTSKVASYHTCSRRGGIIFYLVLFFPTYEFYL
;
A
#
# COMPACT_ATOMS: atom_id res chain seq x y z
N ILE A 1 10.87 -14.18 10.43
CA ILE A 1 10.63 -14.34 8.98
C ILE A 1 10.91 -13.00 8.32
N LEU A 2 11.68 -12.97 7.24
CA LEU A 2 11.93 -11.77 6.44
C LEU A 2 10.87 -11.70 5.31
N LEU A 3 10.27 -10.54 5.11
CA LEU A 3 9.24 -10.30 4.08
C LEU A 3 9.87 -9.90 2.73
N THR A 4 9.08 -9.95 1.66
CA THR A 4 9.52 -9.63 0.29
C THR A 4 10.05 -8.19 0.22
N PRO A 5 11.24 -7.95 -0.35
CA PRO A 5 11.83 -6.61 -0.45
C PRO A 5 11.17 -5.77 -1.57
N SER A 6 11.15 -4.44 -1.40
CA SER A 6 10.60 -3.48 -2.38
C SER A 6 11.48 -3.27 -3.63
N GLN A 7 12.70 -3.81 -3.63
CA GLN A 7 13.75 -3.54 -4.61
C GLN A 7 14.17 -2.06 -4.71
N SER A 8 13.75 -1.22 -3.76
CA SER A 8 14.05 0.21 -3.72
C SER A 8 14.58 0.61 -2.35
N HIS A 9 15.90 0.79 -2.29
CA HIS A 9 16.59 1.27 -1.09
C HIS A 9 16.21 2.72 -0.81
N ARG A 10 15.86 3.02 0.45
CA ARG A 10 15.54 4.39 0.87
C ARG A 10 15.69 4.59 2.37
N TYR A 11 16.02 5.81 2.78
CA TYR A 11 16.03 6.23 4.19
C TYR A 11 15.37 7.61 4.34
N LEU A 12 15.02 8.01 5.57
CA LEU A 12 14.25 9.24 5.86
C LEU A 12 12.93 9.35 5.06
N HIS A 13 12.32 8.21 4.76
CA HIS A 13 10.95 8.13 4.26
C HIS A 13 9.98 8.13 5.45
N SER A 14 8.70 8.37 5.18
CA SER A 14 7.64 8.08 6.15
C SER A 14 6.77 6.92 5.65
N SER A 15 6.10 6.25 6.58
CA SER A 15 5.16 5.20 6.23
C SER A 15 3.95 5.21 7.15
N VAL A 16 2.81 4.76 6.62
CA VAL A 16 1.55 4.63 7.36
C VAL A 16 0.84 3.33 6.98
N ILE A 17 0.04 2.78 7.89
CA ILE A 17 -0.84 1.64 7.58
C ILE A 17 -2.25 2.16 7.33
N LEU A 18 -2.82 1.81 6.17
CA LEU A 18 -4.17 2.19 5.78
C LEU A 18 -4.81 1.08 4.94
N ASN A 19 -6.00 0.64 5.34
CA ASN A 19 -6.82 -0.35 4.61
C ASN A 19 -6.07 -1.64 4.21
N GLY A 20 -5.25 -2.18 5.11
CA GLY A 20 -4.50 -3.42 4.87
C GLY A 20 -3.22 -3.25 4.05
N MET A 21 -2.86 -2.01 3.68
CA MET A 21 -1.62 -1.70 3.00
C MET A 21 -0.72 -0.83 3.87
N MET A 22 0.59 -1.05 3.78
CA MET A 22 1.60 -0.11 4.27
C MET A 22 1.99 0.82 3.12
N LEU A 23 1.68 2.10 3.27
CA LEU A 23 1.99 3.15 2.31
C LEU A 23 3.33 3.77 2.69
N VAL A 24 4.26 3.86 1.74
CA VAL A 24 5.63 4.36 1.92
C VAL A 24 5.87 5.49 0.96
N PHE A 25 6.13 6.70 1.48
CA PHE A 25 6.24 7.92 0.68
C PHE A 25 7.60 8.60 0.83
N GLY A 26 8.14 9.04 -0.30
CA GLY A 26 9.34 9.84 -0.43
C GLY A 26 10.58 9.17 0.17
N GLY A 27 11.44 10.00 0.77
CA GLY A 27 12.74 9.58 1.29
C GLY A 27 13.88 9.83 0.31
N ASN A 28 15.08 9.46 0.74
CA ASN A 28 16.29 9.54 -0.04
C ASN A 28 16.60 8.17 -0.64
N THR A 29 16.57 8.09 -1.97
CA THR A 29 16.84 6.88 -2.77
C THR A 29 18.24 6.86 -3.39
N HIS A 30 19.07 7.86 -3.09
CA HIS A 30 20.39 8.05 -3.69
C HIS A 30 21.45 7.20 -2.98
N ASN A 31 22.18 6.38 -3.74
CA ASN A 31 23.32 5.58 -3.26
C ASN A 31 24.61 6.10 -3.91
N GLY A 32 25.37 6.93 -3.20
CA GLY A 32 26.47 7.72 -3.77
C GLY A 32 27.81 6.99 -3.90
N THR A 33 27.96 6.07 -4.85
CA THR A 33 29.29 5.52 -5.23
C THR A 33 29.73 5.79 -6.68
N SER A 34 29.02 6.62 -7.45
CA SER A 34 29.43 6.97 -8.81
C SER A 34 29.10 8.43 -9.12
N TYR A 35 30.13 9.24 -9.37
CA TYR A 35 30.14 10.51 -10.12
C TYR A 35 28.75 11.15 -10.37
N SER A 36 28.33 12.01 -9.44
CA SER A 36 27.02 12.67 -9.46
C SER A 36 27.01 13.87 -10.41
N ASN A 37 26.53 13.66 -11.63
CA ASN A 37 25.97 14.74 -12.45
C ASN A 37 24.51 14.98 -12.01
N GLY A 38 24.32 15.73 -10.92
CA GLY A 38 23.04 16.40 -10.62
C GLY A 38 21.86 15.58 -10.08
N GLY A 39 22.07 14.43 -9.43
CA GLY A 39 20.99 13.61 -8.86
C GLY A 39 20.38 14.20 -7.59
N GLN A 40 19.06 14.45 -7.57
CA GLN A 40 18.34 14.94 -6.39
C GLN A 40 18.31 13.87 -5.28
N CYS A 41 18.63 14.25 -4.03
CA CYS A 41 18.64 13.37 -2.85
C CYS A 41 17.25 13.10 -2.24
N PHE A 42 16.18 13.61 -2.86
CA PHE A 42 14.80 13.51 -2.38
C PHE A 42 13.95 12.91 -3.47
N SER A 43 13.02 12.03 -3.09
CA SER A 43 12.14 11.32 -4.02
C SER A 43 10.67 11.67 -3.79
N ALA A 44 9.89 11.64 -4.87
CA ALA A 44 8.42 11.65 -4.83
C ALA A 44 7.83 10.23 -4.94
N ASP A 45 8.67 9.19 -4.94
CA ASP A 45 8.23 7.82 -5.04
C ASP A 45 7.21 7.49 -3.97
N PHE A 46 6.20 6.75 -4.39
CA PHE A 46 5.17 6.25 -3.52
C PHE A 46 4.97 4.76 -3.79
N GLN A 47 5.03 3.97 -2.72
CA GLN A 47 4.96 2.52 -2.78
C GLN A 47 3.92 2.04 -1.77
N ALA A 48 3.21 0.97 -2.11
CA ALA A 48 2.25 0.34 -1.23
C ALA A 48 2.61 -1.14 -1.10
N TYR A 49 2.78 -1.59 0.14
CA TYR A 49 3.03 -2.99 0.48
C TYR A 49 1.74 -3.63 0.97
N ASP A 50 1.28 -4.66 0.27
CA ASP A 50 0.14 -5.49 0.67
C ASP A 50 0.59 -6.45 1.76
N ILE A 51 0.20 -6.16 3.00
CA ILE A 51 0.60 -6.91 4.19
C ILE A 51 0.09 -8.36 4.14
N ALA A 52 -1.07 -8.58 3.53
CA ALA A 52 -1.69 -9.90 3.47
C ALA A 52 -1.14 -10.75 2.32
N CYS A 53 -0.60 -10.14 1.25
CA CYS A 53 -0.07 -10.87 0.10
C CYS A 53 1.45 -10.89 0.01
N ASP A 54 2.16 -10.17 0.87
CA ASP A 54 3.61 -10.04 0.81
C ASP A 54 4.07 -9.55 -0.58
N THR A 55 3.41 -8.50 -1.08
CA THR A 55 3.67 -7.93 -2.41
C THR A 55 3.75 -6.42 -2.40
N TRP A 56 4.62 -5.88 -3.24
CA TRP A 56 4.80 -4.44 -3.44
C TRP A 56 4.08 -3.95 -4.69
N HIS A 57 3.54 -2.74 -4.61
CA HIS A 57 2.90 -2.01 -5.69
C HIS A 57 3.51 -0.61 -5.80
N ILE A 58 3.81 -0.18 -7.02
CA ILE A 58 4.25 1.19 -7.29
C ILE A 58 3.02 2.07 -7.48
N MET A 59 3.00 3.20 -6.78
CA MET A 59 1.92 4.15 -6.79
C MET A 59 2.28 5.32 -7.71
N ASN A 60 1.65 5.37 -8.89
CA ASN A 60 1.91 6.44 -9.85
C ASN A 60 1.00 7.66 -9.57
N PHE A 61 1.62 8.82 -9.40
CA PHE A 61 0.91 10.10 -9.40
C PHE A 61 0.84 10.70 -10.82
N PRO A 62 -0.21 11.47 -11.15
CA PRO A 62 -0.22 12.30 -12.35
C PRO A 62 1.00 13.24 -12.35
N SER A 63 1.76 13.23 -13.45
CA SER A 63 3.07 13.87 -13.59
C SER A 63 3.11 15.39 -13.36
N ILE A 64 1.95 16.06 -13.35
CA ILE A 64 1.80 17.51 -13.20
C ILE A 64 2.25 18.03 -11.82
N HIS A 65 2.37 17.18 -10.80
CA HIS A 65 2.69 17.62 -9.43
C HIS A 65 4.07 17.19 -8.89
N ASN A 66 4.85 16.44 -9.66
CA ASN A 66 5.98 15.67 -9.12
C ASN A 66 7.14 16.53 -8.55
N GLN A 67 7.37 17.75 -9.04
CA GLN A 67 8.50 18.58 -8.57
C GLN A 67 8.33 19.13 -7.14
N ASN A 68 7.11 19.47 -6.73
CA ASN A 68 6.85 20.05 -5.39
C ASN A 68 6.52 18.97 -4.33
N ILE A 69 6.42 17.71 -4.75
CA ILE A 69 6.03 16.61 -3.87
C ILE A 69 7.25 15.88 -3.30
N ALA A 70 8.33 15.77 -4.07
CA ALA A 70 9.51 15.02 -3.67
C ALA A 70 10.12 15.58 -2.38
N ARG A 71 10.36 14.72 -1.39
CA ARG A 71 10.88 15.12 -0.06
C ARG A 71 11.43 13.93 0.73
N PHE A 72 12.36 14.18 1.63
CA PHE A 72 12.74 13.25 2.70
C PHE A 72 12.66 13.93 4.07
N GLY A 73 12.77 13.16 5.15
CA GLY A 73 12.81 13.67 6.53
C GLY A 73 11.49 14.28 7.00
N HIS A 74 10.37 13.88 6.39
CA HIS A 74 9.04 14.37 6.71
C HIS A 74 8.33 13.43 7.69
N SER A 75 7.28 13.92 8.34
CA SER A 75 6.38 13.11 9.18
C SER A 75 5.11 12.79 8.42
N ALA A 76 4.50 11.62 8.69
CA ALA A 76 3.20 11.29 8.13
C ALA A 76 2.27 10.60 9.14
N VAL A 77 0.98 10.88 9.01
CA VAL A 77 -0.09 10.33 9.85
C VAL A 77 -1.32 9.99 9.02
N VAL A 78 -2.15 9.07 9.52
CA VAL A 78 -3.45 8.76 8.92
C VAL A 78 -4.54 9.55 9.61
N TYR A 79 -5.36 10.24 8.84
CA TYR A 79 -6.58 10.87 9.33
C TYR A 79 -7.68 10.76 8.28
N ASN A 80 -8.88 10.33 8.71
CA ASN A 80 -10.07 10.22 7.86
C ASN A 80 -9.82 9.53 6.50
N GLY A 81 -9.20 8.34 6.53
CA GLY A 81 -8.93 7.55 5.33
C GLY A 81 -7.89 8.14 4.37
N SER A 82 -7.12 9.14 4.80
CA SER A 82 -6.07 9.78 4.00
C SER A 82 -4.76 9.83 4.78
N MET A 83 -3.65 9.82 4.06
CA MET A 83 -2.32 10.09 4.62
C MET A 83 -2.06 11.60 4.56
N TYR A 84 -1.61 12.17 5.66
CA TYR A 84 -1.19 13.55 5.78
C TYR A 84 0.31 13.58 6.02
N VAL A 85 1.04 14.33 5.21
CA VAL A 85 2.49 14.49 5.28
C VAL A 85 2.80 15.93 5.64
N PHE A 86 3.64 16.16 6.65
CA PHE A 86 4.07 17.49 7.06
C PHE A 86 5.57 17.68 6.94
N GLY A 87 5.96 18.81 6.37
CA GLY A 87 7.34 19.28 6.29
C GLY A 87 8.25 18.38 5.45
N GLY A 88 9.51 18.28 5.86
CA GLY A 88 10.57 17.58 5.15
C GLY A 88 11.52 18.53 4.41
N PHE A 89 12.32 17.96 3.51
CA PHE A 89 13.34 18.69 2.78
C PHE A 89 13.38 18.27 1.30
N ASN A 90 13.43 19.26 0.40
CA ASN A 90 13.55 19.07 -1.05
C ASN A 90 14.60 20.02 -1.69
N GLY A 91 15.60 20.42 -0.91
CA GLY A 91 16.49 21.54 -1.21
C GLY A 91 16.19 22.76 -0.34
N GLN A 92 14.97 22.85 0.19
CA GLN A 92 14.55 23.81 1.20
C GLN A 92 13.82 23.08 2.34
N MET A 93 13.83 23.66 3.54
CA MET A 93 12.97 23.19 4.64
C MET A 93 11.52 23.49 4.30
N LEU A 94 10.67 22.48 4.39
CA LEU A 94 9.27 22.57 4.04
C LEU A 94 8.42 22.78 5.30
N ASN A 95 7.38 23.58 5.16
CA ASN A 95 6.37 23.87 6.19
C ASN A 95 4.95 23.60 5.70
N ASP A 96 4.80 22.92 4.56
CA ASP A 96 3.54 22.58 3.94
C ASP A 96 2.97 21.25 4.47
N ILE A 97 1.67 21.04 4.22
CA ILE A 97 0.98 19.79 4.45
C ILE A 97 0.54 19.22 3.10
N GLN A 98 0.86 17.96 2.85
CA GLN A 98 0.34 17.21 1.71
C GLN A 98 -0.69 16.19 2.16
N LYS A 99 -1.85 16.17 1.52
CA LYS A 99 -2.87 15.14 1.71
C LYS A 99 -2.81 14.16 0.55
N LEU A 100 -2.48 12.90 0.84
CA LEU A 100 -2.52 11.79 -0.10
C LEU A 100 -3.77 10.96 0.19
N THR A 101 -4.73 11.04 -0.73
CA THR A 101 -5.99 10.29 -0.64
C THR A 101 -5.88 9.07 -1.56
N PRO A 102 -5.90 7.84 -1.02
CA PRO A 102 -5.98 6.64 -1.86
C PRO A 102 -7.25 6.64 -2.71
N GLY A 103 -7.28 5.81 -3.75
CA GLY A 103 -8.51 5.60 -4.53
C GLY A 103 -9.59 4.87 -3.73
N SER A 104 -10.75 4.69 -4.38
CA SER A 104 -11.91 3.98 -3.81
C SER A 104 -12.19 2.71 -4.59
N CYS A 105 -12.53 1.63 -3.87
CA CYS A 105 -12.92 0.35 -4.43
C CYS A 105 -14.27 0.41 -5.17
N GLU A 106 -15.18 1.28 -4.70
CA GLU A 106 -16.58 1.35 -5.13
C GLU A 106 -16.76 1.73 -6.61
N LYS A 107 -15.70 2.30 -7.24
CA LYS A 107 -15.72 2.65 -8.67
C LYS A 107 -15.69 1.43 -9.59
N ASN A 108 -15.35 0.24 -9.07
CA ASN A 108 -15.20 -0.96 -9.88
C ASN A 108 -16.48 -1.80 -9.88
N ALA A 109 -17.10 -1.93 -11.05
CA ALA A 109 -18.36 -2.69 -11.22
C ALA A 109 -18.18 -4.19 -11.49
N ASN A 110 -16.94 -4.67 -11.61
CA ASN A 110 -16.66 -6.09 -11.87
C ASN A 110 -15.50 -6.61 -11.02
N SER A 111 -15.48 -7.92 -10.79
CA SER A 111 -14.49 -8.60 -9.94
C SER A 111 -13.06 -8.44 -10.45
N ALA A 112 -12.84 -8.58 -11.76
CA ALA A 112 -11.51 -8.47 -12.35
C ALA A 112 -10.89 -7.06 -12.20
N ALA A 113 -11.70 -6.01 -12.30
CA ALA A 113 -11.27 -4.63 -12.07
C ALA A 113 -11.08 -4.36 -10.58
N CYS A 114 -11.94 -4.91 -9.72
CA CYS A 114 -11.81 -4.80 -8.26
C CYS A 114 -10.50 -5.39 -7.74
N GLU A 115 -10.12 -6.59 -8.21
CA GLU A 115 -8.88 -7.25 -7.82
C GLU A 115 -7.63 -6.53 -8.33
N LYS A 116 -7.74 -5.81 -9.46
CA LYS A 116 -6.64 -5.02 -10.03
C LYS A 116 -6.62 -3.58 -9.51
N ALA A 117 -7.63 -3.16 -8.75
CA ALA A 117 -7.68 -1.82 -8.20
C ALA A 117 -6.67 -1.72 -7.04
N ALA A 118 -5.51 -1.12 -7.34
CA ALA A 118 -4.45 -0.87 -6.36
C ALA A 118 -4.07 0.61 -6.18
N PRO A 119 -4.98 1.61 -6.23
CA PRO A 119 -4.62 3.01 -5.98
C PRO A 119 -4.37 3.28 -4.47
N GLY A 120 -3.50 2.51 -3.79
CA GLY A 120 -3.14 2.72 -2.38
C GLY A 120 -4.17 2.18 -1.38
N ILE A 121 -5.06 1.32 -1.85
CA ILE A 121 -6.07 0.61 -1.06
C ILE A 121 -6.14 -0.83 -1.56
N LYS A 122 -6.30 -1.78 -0.63
CA LYS A 122 -6.60 -3.18 -0.98
C LYS A 122 -8.10 -3.34 -1.15
N CYS A 123 -8.53 -3.70 -2.36
CA CYS A 123 -9.93 -3.95 -2.68
C CYS A 123 -10.24 -5.44 -2.73
N VAL A 124 -11.44 -5.80 -2.30
CA VAL A 124 -11.94 -7.18 -2.31
C VAL A 124 -13.33 -7.20 -2.93
N TRP A 125 -13.55 -8.16 -3.84
CA TRP A 125 -14.85 -8.39 -4.44
C TRP A 125 -15.73 -9.24 -3.51
N ASN A 126 -16.92 -8.73 -3.19
CA ASN A 126 -17.95 -9.48 -2.48
C ASN A 126 -18.89 -10.16 -3.48
N PHE A 127 -18.82 -11.49 -3.56
CA PHE A 127 -19.63 -12.28 -4.50
C PHE A 127 -21.12 -12.32 -4.15
N GLU A 128 -21.49 -12.26 -2.87
CA GLU A 128 -22.88 -12.27 -2.42
C GLU A 128 -23.58 -10.96 -2.79
N LYS A 129 -22.91 -9.84 -2.50
CA LYS A 129 -23.43 -8.49 -2.73
C LYS A 129 -23.14 -7.95 -4.13
N LYS A 130 -22.24 -8.58 -4.88
CA LYS A 130 -21.71 -8.13 -6.17
C LYS A 130 -21.15 -6.69 -6.10
N ILE A 131 -20.43 -6.38 -5.03
CA ILE A 131 -19.81 -5.06 -4.80
C ILE A 131 -18.30 -5.19 -4.58
N CYS A 132 -17.55 -4.17 -4.99
CA CYS A 132 -16.15 -4.00 -4.65
C CYS A 132 -16.01 -3.14 -3.39
N GLN A 133 -15.35 -3.65 -2.35
CA GLN A 133 -15.24 -2.97 -1.05
C GLN A 133 -13.79 -3.01 -0.51
N PRO A 134 -13.41 -2.08 0.38
CA PRO A 134 -12.10 -2.10 1.02
C PRO A 134 -11.86 -3.34 1.89
N PHE A 135 -10.61 -3.82 1.94
CA PHE A 135 -10.20 -4.95 2.78
C PHE A 135 -10.44 -4.72 4.29
N SER A 136 -10.36 -3.47 4.75
CA SER A 136 -10.62 -3.10 6.15
C SER A 136 -12.05 -3.45 6.62
N VAL A 137 -13.01 -3.56 5.70
CA VAL A 137 -14.40 -3.91 6.00
C VAL A 137 -14.60 -5.44 6.10
N THR A 138 -13.64 -6.24 5.62
CA THR A 138 -13.78 -7.69 5.42
C THR A 138 -13.17 -8.58 6.51
N SER A 139 -12.80 -8.05 7.68
CA SER A 139 -12.15 -8.79 8.78
C SER A 139 -12.94 -9.99 9.37
N LYS A 140 -14.10 -10.37 8.81
CA LYS A 140 -15.01 -11.37 9.37
C LYS A 140 -15.50 -12.47 8.42
N VAL A 141 -15.09 -12.54 7.16
CA VAL A 141 -15.65 -13.53 6.22
C VAL A 141 -14.56 -14.29 5.45
N ALA A 142 -14.55 -15.60 5.60
CA ALA A 142 -13.52 -16.54 5.14
C ALA A 142 -13.58 -16.92 3.64
N SER A 143 -14.35 -16.20 2.82
CA SER A 143 -14.66 -16.59 1.43
C SER A 143 -14.10 -15.65 0.35
N TYR A 144 -13.04 -14.91 0.66
CA TYR A 144 -12.39 -14.02 -0.32
C TYR A 144 -11.01 -14.53 -0.73
N HIS A 145 -10.76 -14.61 -2.04
CA HIS A 145 -9.40 -14.72 -2.56
C HIS A 145 -8.72 -13.35 -2.38
N THR A 146 -7.86 -13.22 -1.37
CA THR A 146 -7.22 -11.94 -1.01
C THR A 146 -6.00 -11.62 -1.85
N CYS A 147 -5.47 -12.59 -2.58
CA CYS A 147 -4.24 -12.49 -3.37
C CYS A 147 -4.45 -13.12 -4.74
N SER A 148 -3.95 -12.46 -5.79
CA SER A 148 -3.96 -13.02 -7.13
C SER A 148 -3.15 -14.32 -7.15
N ARG A 149 -3.73 -15.41 -7.65
CA ARG A 149 -3.06 -16.72 -7.73
C ARG A 149 -1.81 -16.58 -8.61
N ARG A 150 -0.62 -16.45 -8.01
CA ARG A 150 0.63 -16.80 -8.71
C ARG A 150 0.46 -18.28 -9.11
N GLY A 151 0.65 -18.60 -10.39
CA GLY A 151 0.36 -19.92 -10.98
C GLY A 151 1.08 -21.09 -10.31
N GLY A 152 0.56 -21.53 -9.17
CA GLY A 152 1.07 -22.61 -8.35
C GLY A 152 -0.09 -23.21 -7.57
N ILE A 153 -0.23 -24.52 -7.67
CA ILE A 153 -1.26 -25.34 -7.03
C ILE A 153 -1.25 -25.05 -5.52
N ILE A 154 -2.37 -24.54 -4.99
CA ILE A 154 -2.57 -24.40 -3.54
C ILE A 154 -3.25 -25.67 -3.04
N PHE A 155 -2.53 -26.42 -2.21
CA PHE A 155 -3.15 -27.39 -1.29
C PHE A 155 -4.01 -26.59 -0.31
N TYR A 156 -5.32 -26.86 -0.32
CA TYR A 156 -6.20 -26.38 0.75
C TYR A 156 -5.78 -27.07 2.04
N LEU A 157 -5.09 -26.36 2.94
CA LEU A 157 -5.07 -26.77 4.34
C LEU A 157 -6.42 -26.35 4.95
N VAL A 158 -7.43 -27.19 4.75
CA VAL A 158 -8.68 -27.09 5.49
C VAL A 158 -8.36 -27.49 6.93
N LEU A 159 -8.15 -26.52 7.81
CA LEU A 159 -8.19 -26.77 9.24
C LEU A 159 -9.66 -27.00 9.62
N PHE A 160 -10.10 -28.26 9.54
CA PHE A 160 -11.27 -28.72 10.27
C PHE A 160 -10.93 -28.62 11.76
N PHE A 161 -11.58 -27.71 12.48
CA PHE A 161 -11.73 -27.84 13.93
C PHE A 161 -12.84 -28.88 14.15
N PRO A 162 -12.55 -30.08 14.69
CA PRO A 162 -13.61 -30.95 15.14
C PRO A 162 -14.21 -30.33 16.41
N THR A 163 -15.47 -29.92 16.32
CA THR A 163 -16.32 -29.71 17.48
C THR A 163 -16.52 -31.06 18.16
N TYR A 164 -16.03 -31.20 19.39
CA TYR A 164 -16.49 -32.25 20.29
C TYR A 164 -17.34 -31.59 21.38
N GLU A 165 -18.65 -31.80 21.27
CA GLU A 165 -19.59 -31.71 22.39
C GLU A 165 -19.20 -32.76 23.44
N PHE A 166 -19.19 -32.38 24.71
CA PHE A 166 -19.33 -33.33 25.81
C PHE A 166 -20.74 -33.14 26.40
N TYR A 167 -21.58 -34.16 26.20
CA TYR A 167 -22.79 -34.40 26.97
C TYR A 167 -22.49 -35.52 27.98
N LEU A 168 -22.98 -35.29 29.21
CA LEU A 168 -22.91 -36.09 30.46
C LEU A 168 -21.59 -36.07 31.24
#